data_AF-A0A1M2ZZ24-F1
#
_entry.id   AF-A0A1M2ZZ24-F1
#
_cell.length_a   1.000
_cell.length_b   1.000
_cell.length_c   1.000
_cell.angle_alpha   90.00
_cell.angle_beta   90.00
_cell.angle_gamma   90.00
#
_symmetry.space_group_name_H-M   'P 1'
#
loop_
_entity.id
_entity.type
_entity.pdbx_description
1 polymer ?
#
loop_
_entity_poly.entity_id
_entity_poly.type
_entity_poly.pdbx_seq_one_letter_code
_entity_poly.pdbx_strand_id
1 'polypeptide(L)'
;MSWKPGDRRRTTASMIRVDQAGEYGATRIYAGQLAIMGHRSPAARKISGMALQEERHRAFFDRLIVERGVRPTLLQPFWNVAGFALGAVTAAIGPEAAMACTAAVETEIDKHYEEQLGVLGDDDPELSDAVRTFRAEEVEHRETALASGAEDAPAYPLLSAAIRLGCRFAIATAKRI
;
A
#
# COMPACT_ATOMS: atom_id res chain seq x y z
N MET A 1 1.20 19.88 -8.55
CA MET A 1 0.71 20.46 -7.27
C MET A 1 1.60 21.65 -6.93
N SER A 2 1.03 22.82 -6.63
CA SER A 2 1.78 24.08 -6.40
C SER A 2 2.21 24.19 -4.93
N TRP A 3 3.52 24.21 -4.69
CA TRP A 3 4.15 24.40 -3.37
C TRP A 3 3.89 25.82 -2.85
N LYS A 4 3.57 25.97 -1.55
CA LYS A 4 3.38 27.27 -0.91
C LYS A 4 4.48 27.53 0.14
N PRO A 5 4.94 28.78 0.30
CA PRO A 5 5.84 29.17 1.39
C PRO A 5 5.24 28.78 2.76
N GLY A 6 5.97 27.97 3.53
CA GLY A 6 5.51 27.39 4.80
C GLY A 6 5.23 25.88 4.75
N ASP A 7 5.11 25.30 3.55
CA ASP A 7 5.06 23.84 3.39
C ASP A 7 6.41 23.25 3.83
N ARG A 8 6.40 22.38 4.84
CA ARG A 8 7.59 21.59 5.19
C ARG A 8 8.03 20.84 3.93
N ARG A 9 9.30 20.96 3.54
CA ARG A 9 9.90 20.09 2.51
C ARG A 9 9.55 18.63 2.88
N ARG A 10 9.15 17.82 1.89
CA ARG A 10 9.03 16.37 2.10
C ARG A 10 10.41 15.87 2.51
N THR A 11 10.62 15.65 3.79
CA THR A 11 11.86 15.08 4.31
C THR A 11 11.85 13.59 4.08
N THR A 12 13.01 12.98 3.89
CA THR A 12 13.21 11.52 3.93
C THR A 12 12.50 10.86 5.11
N ALA A 13 12.55 11.46 6.31
CA ALA A 13 11.85 10.95 7.48
C ALA A 13 10.31 10.90 7.32
N SER A 14 9.73 11.82 6.55
CA SER A 14 8.30 11.80 6.24
C SER A 14 7.96 10.75 5.18
N MET A 15 8.87 10.48 4.25
CA MET A 15 8.71 9.42 3.25
C MET A 15 8.70 8.06 3.94
N ILE A 16 9.75 7.76 4.70
CA ILE A 16 9.87 6.51 5.49
C ILE A 16 8.64 6.27 6.38
N ARG A 17 8.13 7.31 7.07
CA ARG A 17 6.91 7.18 7.89
C ARG A 17 5.70 6.77 7.06
N VAL A 18 5.51 7.42 5.90
CA VAL A 18 4.36 7.18 5.04
C VAL A 18 4.45 5.81 4.40
N ASP A 19 5.63 5.42 3.92
CA ASP A 19 5.87 4.11 3.34
C ASP A 19 5.64 3.02 4.38
N GLN A 20 6.24 3.13 5.58
CA GLN A 20 6.03 2.18 6.67
C GLN A 20 4.54 2.04 7.03
N ALA A 21 3.79 3.15 7.06
CA ALA A 21 2.36 3.12 7.31
C ALA A 21 1.56 2.48 6.16
N GLY A 22 2.00 2.72 4.92
CA GLY A 22 1.46 2.11 3.70
C GLY A 22 1.62 0.60 3.71
N GLU A 23 2.86 0.12 3.83
CA GLU A 23 3.17 -1.31 3.86
C GLU A 23 2.48 -2.02 5.02
N TYR A 24 2.41 -1.36 6.19
CA TYR A 24 1.64 -1.87 7.32
C TYR A 24 0.16 -2.01 6.93
N GLY A 25 -0.42 -0.99 6.30
CA GLY A 25 -1.82 -1.00 5.85
C GLY A 25 -2.10 -2.11 4.83
N ALA A 26 -1.26 -2.25 3.81
CA ALA A 26 -1.39 -3.29 2.78
C ALA A 26 -1.22 -4.70 3.37
N THR A 27 -0.25 -4.92 4.27
CA THR A 27 -0.15 -6.17 5.05
C THR A 27 -1.47 -6.50 5.78
N ARG A 28 -2.14 -5.49 6.34
CA ARG A 28 -3.43 -5.68 7.02
C ARG A 28 -4.58 -5.98 6.06
N ILE A 29 -4.59 -5.38 4.86
CA ILE A 29 -5.55 -5.70 3.80
C ILE A 29 -5.42 -7.17 3.41
N TYR A 30 -4.20 -7.64 3.11
CA TYR A 30 -3.98 -9.04 2.78
C TYR A 30 -4.38 -10.00 3.92
N ALA A 31 -4.05 -9.64 5.17
CA ALA A 31 -4.49 -10.43 6.33
C ALA A 31 -6.03 -10.52 6.43
N GLY A 32 -6.74 -9.42 6.14
CA GLY A 32 -8.21 -9.39 6.10
C GLY A 32 -8.78 -10.26 4.97
N GLN A 33 -8.18 -10.19 3.78
CA GLN A 33 -8.60 -11.01 2.64
C GLN A 33 -8.42 -12.51 2.93
N LEU A 34 -7.25 -12.90 3.42
CA LEU A 34 -6.92 -14.30 3.75
C LEU A 34 -7.77 -14.84 4.91
N ALA A 35 -8.15 -14.00 5.87
CA ALA A 35 -9.04 -14.40 6.96
C ALA A 35 -10.42 -14.87 6.45
N ILE A 36 -10.89 -14.32 5.33
CA ILE A 36 -12.18 -14.67 4.73
C ILE A 36 -12.03 -15.77 3.67
N MET A 37 -11.02 -15.69 2.80
CA MET A 37 -10.85 -16.61 1.67
C MET A 37 -10.17 -17.94 2.07
N GLY A 38 -9.52 -17.98 3.23
CA GLY A 38 -8.68 -19.10 3.66
C GLY A 38 -7.47 -19.27 2.73
N HIS A 39 -7.10 -20.52 2.43
CA HIS A 39 -5.85 -20.84 1.71
C HIS A 39 -6.02 -21.79 0.50
N ARG A 40 -7.24 -22.21 0.19
CA ARG A 40 -7.47 -23.33 -0.75
C ARG A 40 -7.83 -22.89 -2.17
N SER A 41 -8.34 -21.67 -2.36
CA SER A 41 -8.70 -21.16 -3.69
C SER A 41 -7.47 -20.68 -4.46
N PRO A 42 -7.49 -20.71 -5.81
CA PRO A 42 -6.42 -20.13 -6.63
C PRO A 42 -6.16 -18.66 -6.30
N ALA A 43 -7.22 -17.88 -6.09
CA ALA A 43 -7.11 -16.47 -5.71
C ALA A 43 -6.44 -16.30 -4.33
N ALA A 44 -6.82 -17.10 -3.34
CA ALA A 44 -6.19 -17.06 -2.01
C ALA A 44 -4.69 -17.40 -2.06
N ARG A 45 -4.27 -18.34 -2.94
CA ARG A 45 -2.84 -18.65 -3.12
C ARG A 45 -2.06 -17.48 -3.72
N LYS A 46 -2.63 -16.78 -4.72
CA LYS A 46 -2.01 -15.57 -5.29
C LYS A 46 -1.90 -14.45 -4.25
N ILE A 47 -2.99 -14.20 -3.50
CA ILE A 47 -3.01 -13.24 -2.39
C ILE A 47 -1.96 -13.58 -1.34
N SER A 48 -1.82 -14.86 -0.99
CA SER A 48 -0.79 -15.31 -0.04
C SER A 48 0.63 -15.09 -0.56
N GLY A 49 0.86 -15.20 -1.87
CA GLY A 49 2.16 -14.90 -2.48
C GLY A 49 2.50 -13.40 -2.38
N MET A 50 1.57 -12.53 -2.78
CA MET A 50 1.74 -11.08 -2.67
C MET A 50 1.91 -10.64 -1.21
N ALA A 51 1.13 -11.22 -0.29
CA ALA A 51 1.26 -10.95 1.15
C ALA A 51 2.65 -11.28 1.72
N LEU A 52 3.31 -12.33 1.20
CA LEU A 52 4.67 -12.68 1.62
C LEU A 52 5.71 -11.68 1.09
N GLN A 53 5.50 -11.12 -0.11
CA GLN A 53 6.34 -10.04 -0.65
C GLN A 53 6.17 -8.77 0.18
N GLU A 54 4.92 -8.41 0.47
CA GLU A 54 4.55 -7.26 1.30
C GLU A 54 5.20 -7.29 2.69
N GLU A 55 5.27 -8.47 3.33
CA GLU A 55 5.95 -8.62 4.62
C GLU A 55 7.44 -8.23 4.55
N ARG A 56 8.11 -8.45 3.40
CA ARG A 56 9.51 -8.01 3.20
C ARG A 56 9.61 -6.50 3.06
N HIS A 57 8.69 -5.88 2.32
CA HIS A 57 8.66 -4.42 2.16
C HIS A 57 8.45 -3.75 3.52
N ARG A 58 7.45 -4.23 4.27
CA ARG A 58 7.19 -3.78 5.63
C ARG A 58 8.40 -3.94 6.54
N ALA A 59 9.04 -5.12 6.54
CA ALA A 59 10.21 -5.37 7.39
C ALA A 59 11.37 -4.41 7.06
N PHE A 60 11.52 -4.04 5.79
CA PHE A 60 12.50 -3.05 5.36
C PHE A 60 12.21 -1.66 5.95
N PHE A 61 10.97 -1.18 5.87
CA PHE A 61 10.62 0.14 6.43
C PHE A 61 10.54 0.16 7.95
N ASP A 62 10.12 -0.93 8.60
CA ASP A 62 10.16 -1.09 10.05
C ASP A 62 11.62 -0.96 10.55
N ARG A 63 12.58 -1.56 9.84
CA ARG A 63 14.02 -1.39 10.11
C ARG A 63 14.48 0.05 9.92
N LEU A 64 14.14 0.68 8.80
CA LEU A 64 14.50 2.09 8.52
C LEU A 64 13.95 3.06 9.56
N ILE A 65 12.73 2.81 10.08
CA ILE A 65 12.15 3.61 11.15
C ILE A 65 13.06 3.61 12.38
N VAL A 66 13.57 2.44 12.77
CA VAL A 66 14.44 2.27 13.93
C VAL A 66 15.82 2.87 13.65
N GLU A 67 16.46 2.47 12.55
CA GLU A 67 17.84 2.88 12.21
C GLU A 67 17.97 4.39 12.04
N ARG A 68 16.97 5.04 11.45
CA ARG A 68 17.00 6.48 11.14
C ARG A 68 16.23 7.33 12.15
N GLY A 69 15.75 6.74 13.24
CA GLY A 69 15.05 7.45 14.32
C GLY A 69 13.76 8.15 13.86
N VAL A 70 13.08 7.59 12.87
CA VAL A 70 11.83 8.15 12.33
C VAL A 70 10.67 7.78 13.24
N ARG A 71 9.87 8.76 13.65
CA ARG A 71 8.65 8.48 14.42
C ARG A 71 7.58 7.86 13.51
N PRO A 72 6.97 6.72 13.85
CA PRO A 72 5.80 6.19 13.15
C PRO A 72 4.61 7.16 13.21
N THR A 73 3.65 6.99 12.31
CA THR A 73 2.40 7.77 12.35
C THR A 73 1.55 7.40 13.57
N LEU A 74 0.95 8.39 14.23
CA LEU A 74 0.00 8.14 15.33
C LEU A 74 -1.29 7.46 14.86
N LEU A 75 -1.57 7.46 13.56
CA LEU A 75 -2.76 6.87 12.97
C LEU A 75 -2.62 5.35 12.73
N GLN A 76 -1.47 4.75 13.03
CA GLN A 76 -1.21 3.33 12.80
C GLN A 76 -2.29 2.39 13.41
N PRO A 77 -2.78 2.58 14.65
CA PRO A 77 -3.85 1.74 15.21
C PRO A 77 -5.15 1.84 14.41
N PHE A 78 -5.45 3.01 13.85
CA PHE A 78 -6.62 3.20 13.01
C PHE A 78 -6.45 2.48 11.66
N TRP A 79 -5.30 2.65 11.01
CA TRP A 79 -4.97 1.95 9.76
C TRP A 79 -4.95 0.43 9.91
N ASN A 80 -4.56 -0.06 11.09
CA ASN A 80 -4.60 -1.47 11.41
C ASN A 80 -5.99 -2.10 11.28
N VAL A 81 -6.99 -1.40 11.82
CA VAL A 81 -8.39 -1.85 11.78
C VAL A 81 -8.97 -1.60 10.40
N ALA A 82 -8.75 -0.40 9.83
CA ALA A 82 -9.29 -0.02 8.54
C ALA A 82 -8.78 -0.92 7.40
N GLY A 83 -7.48 -1.20 7.35
CA GLY A 83 -6.88 -2.09 6.33
C GLY A 83 -7.44 -3.51 6.43
N PHE A 84 -7.48 -4.07 7.64
CA PHE A 84 -8.05 -5.41 7.86
C PHE A 84 -9.52 -5.48 7.47
N ALA A 85 -10.32 -4.49 7.90
CA ALA A 85 -11.74 -4.43 7.57
C ALA A 85 -11.96 -4.31 6.06
N LEU A 86 -11.18 -3.46 5.37
CA LEU A 86 -11.25 -3.33 3.92
C LEU A 86 -10.96 -4.65 3.20
N GLY A 87 -9.89 -5.34 3.61
CA GLY A 87 -9.54 -6.66 3.07
C GLY A 87 -10.62 -7.71 3.31
N ALA A 88 -11.13 -7.79 4.54
CA ALA A 88 -12.18 -8.74 4.91
C ALA A 88 -13.49 -8.47 4.17
N VAL A 89 -13.92 -7.21 4.08
CA VAL A 89 -15.16 -6.84 3.39
C VAL A 89 -15.07 -7.15 1.89
N THR A 90 -13.96 -6.80 1.25
CA THR A 90 -13.78 -7.05 -0.19
C THR A 90 -13.71 -8.54 -0.50
N ALA A 91 -13.01 -9.32 0.33
CA ALA A 91 -13.02 -10.78 0.21
C ALA A 91 -14.37 -11.43 0.50
N ALA A 92 -15.19 -10.86 1.38
CA ALA A 92 -16.54 -11.35 1.67
C ALA A 92 -17.50 -11.09 0.49
N ILE A 93 -17.26 -10.03 -0.30
CA ILE A 93 -17.99 -9.78 -1.55
C ILE A 93 -17.60 -10.83 -2.60
N GLY A 94 -16.30 -11.13 -2.73
CA GLY A 94 -15.83 -12.22 -3.58
C GLY A 94 -14.34 -12.10 -3.96
N PRO A 95 -13.78 -13.14 -4.61
CA PRO A 95 -12.39 -13.14 -5.07
C PRO A 95 -12.05 -11.97 -5.99
N GLU A 96 -12.94 -11.63 -6.93
CA GLU A 96 -12.77 -10.54 -7.88
C GLU A 96 -12.74 -9.18 -7.17
N ALA A 97 -13.58 -8.99 -6.14
CA ALA A 97 -13.59 -7.77 -5.33
C ALA A 97 -12.34 -7.65 -4.44
N ALA A 98 -11.81 -8.76 -3.92
CA ALA A 98 -10.52 -8.76 -3.24
C ALA A 98 -9.39 -8.35 -4.21
N MET A 99 -9.37 -8.90 -5.43
CA MET A 99 -8.40 -8.50 -6.46
C MET A 99 -8.58 -7.04 -6.88
N ALA A 100 -9.81 -6.54 -6.99
CA ALA A 100 -10.10 -5.13 -7.25
C ALA A 100 -9.54 -4.22 -6.15
N CYS A 101 -9.61 -4.65 -4.89
CA CYS A 101 -9.00 -3.95 -3.78
C CYS A 101 -7.48 -3.86 -3.93
N THR A 102 -6.81 -4.99 -4.20
CA THR A 102 -5.36 -5.03 -4.44
C THR A 102 -4.98 -4.12 -5.61
N ALA A 103 -5.60 -4.28 -6.79
CA ALA A 103 -5.31 -3.45 -7.96
C ALA A 103 -5.49 -1.94 -7.69
N ALA A 104 -6.52 -1.57 -6.91
CA ALA A 104 -6.79 -0.19 -6.54
C ALA A 104 -5.74 0.38 -5.58
N VAL A 105 -5.32 -0.38 -4.57
CA VAL A 105 -4.27 0.00 -3.62
C VAL A 105 -2.94 0.17 -4.35
N GLU A 106 -2.53 -0.83 -5.13
CA GLU A 106 -1.26 -0.81 -5.85
C GLU A 106 -1.17 0.30 -6.89
N THR A 107 -2.31 0.70 -7.47
CA THR A 107 -2.34 1.88 -8.36
C THR A 107 -1.95 3.17 -7.64
N GLU A 108 -2.28 3.32 -6.37
CA GLU A 108 -1.93 4.53 -5.60
C GLU A 108 -0.55 4.40 -4.95
N ILE A 109 -0.10 3.18 -4.60
CA ILE A 109 1.27 2.94 -4.12
C ILE A 109 2.28 3.20 -5.26
N ASP A 110 2.07 2.66 -6.46
CA ASP A 110 2.91 2.93 -7.65
C ASP A 110 3.10 4.43 -7.89
N LYS A 111 2.00 5.21 -7.85
CA LYS A 111 2.06 6.67 -8.00
C LYS A 111 2.80 7.36 -6.87
N HIS A 112 2.59 6.93 -5.63
CA HIS A 112 3.29 7.50 -4.48
C HIS A 112 4.79 7.23 -4.56
N TYR A 113 5.20 6.03 -4.95
CA TYR A 113 6.60 5.68 -5.16
C TYR A 113 7.23 6.43 -6.35
N GLU A 114 6.50 6.60 -7.45
CA GLU A 114 6.94 7.43 -8.57
C GLU A 114 7.20 8.89 -8.13
N GLU A 115 6.24 9.50 -7.43
CA GLU A 115 6.41 10.84 -6.87
C GLU A 115 7.61 10.90 -5.91
N GLN A 116 7.79 9.88 -5.09
CA GLN A 116 8.85 9.81 -4.10
C GLN A 116 10.23 9.73 -4.76
N LEU A 117 10.41 8.87 -5.75
CA LEU A 117 11.66 8.76 -6.52
C LEU A 117 12.00 10.09 -7.21
N GLY A 118 11.00 10.79 -7.75
CA GLY A 118 11.20 12.12 -8.35
C GLY A 118 11.65 13.19 -7.35
N VAL A 119 11.30 13.05 -6.07
CA VAL A 119 11.72 13.99 -5.01
C VAL A 119 13.06 13.58 -4.40
N LEU A 120 13.32 12.27 -4.23
CA LEU A 120 14.57 11.77 -3.67
C LEU A 120 15.76 12.00 -4.59
N GLY A 121 15.59 11.80 -5.90
CA GLY A 121 16.72 11.81 -6.84
C GLY A 121 17.86 10.91 -6.33
N ASP A 122 19.06 11.48 -6.23
CA ASP A 122 20.27 10.80 -5.76
C ASP A 122 20.61 11.10 -4.29
N ASP A 123 19.73 11.80 -3.55
CA ASP A 123 20.02 12.26 -2.18
C ASP A 123 20.02 11.12 -1.14
N ASP A 124 19.35 10.00 -1.43
CA ASP A 124 19.25 8.83 -0.55
C ASP A 124 19.23 7.52 -1.35
N PRO A 125 20.40 7.00 -1.76
CA PRO A 125 20.49 5.83 -2.63
C PRO A 125 19.83 4.58 -2.03
N GLU A 126 19.96 4.35 -0.72
CA GLU A 126 19.37 3.19 -0.06
C GLU A 126 17.84 3.22 -0.15
N LEU A 127 17.21 4.37 0.15
CA LEU A 127 15.77 4.50 0.07
C LEU A 127 15.28 4.49 -1.39
N SER A 128 15.97 5.20 -2.29
CA SER A 128 15.62 5.24 -3.71
C SER A 128 15.70 3.86 -4.36
N ASP A 129 16.71 3.05 -4.03
CA ASP A 129 16.85 1.70 -4.58
C ASP A 129 15.76 0.77 -4.08
N ALA A 130 15.46 0.78 -2.78
CA ALA A 130 14.37 -0.01 -2.22
C ALA A 130 13.00 0.38 -2.80
N VAL A 131 12.70 1.68 -2.87
CA VAL A 131 11.45 2.18 -3.45
C VAL A 131 11.32 1.79 -4.92
N ARG A 132 12.42 1.80 -5.69
CA ARG A 132 12.40 1.35 -7.09
C ARG A 132 12.10 -0.14 -7.20
N THR A 133 12.70 -0.97 -6.35
CA THR A 133 12.42 -2.41 -6.30
C THR A 133 10.98 -2.66 -5.90
N PHE A 134 10.51 -2.10 -4.79
CA PHE A 134 9.15 -2.34 -4.29
C PHE A 134 8.10 -1.82 -5.27
N ARG A 135 8.32 -0.67 -5.90
CA ARG A 135 7.44 -0.18 -6.98
C ARG A 135 7.28 -1.20 -8.12
N ALA A 136 8.37 -1.88 -8.52
CA ALA A 136 8.28 -2.90 -9.57
C ALA A 136 7.46 -4.11 -9.10
N GLU A 137 7.64 -4.52 -7.84
CA GLU A 137 6.84 -5.58 -7.22
C GLU A 137 5.35 -5.18 -7.11
N GLU A 138 5.01 -3.93 -6.75
CA GLU A 138 3.61 -3.47 -6.69
C GLU A 138 2.95 -3.42 -8.06
N VAL A 139 3.72 -3.11 -9.12
CA VAL A 139 3.20 -3.19 -10.49
C VAL A 139 2.87 -4.65 -10.83
N GLU A 140 3.73 -5.61 -10.45
CA GLU A 140 3.45 -7.05 -10.62
C GLU A 140 2.23 -7.51 -9.82
N HIS A 141 2.07 -7.04 -8.58
CA HIS A 141 0.89 -7.29 -7.75
C HIS A 141 -0.39 -6.78 -8.44
N ARG A 142 -0.36 -5.54 -8.95
CA ARG A 142 -1.47 -4.95 -9.71
C ARG A 142 -1.81 -5.77 -10.95
N GLU A 143 -0.82 -6.15 -11.74
CA GLU A 143 -1.02 -6.95 -12.95
C GLU A 143 -1.57 -8.34 -12.62
N THR A 144 -1.07 -8.96 -11.55
CA THR A 144 -1.58 -10.24 -11.03
C THR A 144 -3.05 -10.12 -10.62
N ALA A 145 -3.42 -9.02 -9.95
CA ALA A 145 -4.80 -8.77 -9.55
C ALA A 145 -5.72 -8.57 -10.77
N LEU A 146 -5.30 -7.77 -11.75
CA LEU A 146 -6.03 -7.57 -13.01
C LEU A 146 -6.21 -8.90 -13.77
N ALA A 147 -5.14 -9.68 -13.92
CA ALA A 147 -5.18 -11.00 -14.56
C ALA A 147 -5.99 -12.04 -13.76
N SER A 148 -6.37 -11.73 -12.52
CA SER A 148 -7.20 -12.57 -11.65
C SER A 148 -8.65 -12.10 -11.55
N GLY A 149 -9.09 -11.23 -12.48
CA GLY A 149 -10.49 -10.81 -12.58
C GLY A 149 -10.85 -9.60 -11.72
N ALA A 150 -9.88 -8.75 -11.35
CA ALA A 150 -10.18 -7.51 -10.60
C ALA A 150 -11.25 -6.65 -11.28
N GLU A 151 -11.23 -6.56 -12.61
CA GLU A 151 -12.19 -5.74 -13.38
C GLU A 151 -13.59 -6.37 -13.46
N ASP A 152 -13.71 -7.66 -13.15
CA ASP A 152 -14.97 -8.39 -13.10
C ASP A 152 -15.72 -8.18 -11.78
N ALA A 153 -15.13 -7.45 -10.83
CA ALA A 153 -15.73 -7.18 -9.53
C ALA A 153 -17.06 -6.41 -9.66
N PRO A 154 -18.06 -6.72 -8.80
CA PRO A 154 -19.31 -5.97 -8.76
C PRO A 154 -19.08 -4.47 -8.58
N ALA A 155 -19.60 -3.67 -9.52
CA ALA A 155 -19.43 -2.23 -9.54
C ALA A 155 -17.96 -1.77 -9.49
N TYR A 156 -17.05 -2.49 -10.16
CA TYR A 156 -15.60 -2.25 -10.17
C TYR A 156 -15.18 -0.78 -10.24
N PRO A 157 -15.69 0.06 -11.17
CA PRO A 157 -15.26 1.46 -11.24
C PRO A 157 -15.53 2.25 -9.96
N LEU A 158 -16.66 2.00 -9.29
CA LEU A 158 -17.03 2.66 -8.03
C LEU A 158 -16.20 2.12 -6.87
N LEU A 159 -16.03 0.79 -6.78
CA LEU A 159 -15.21 0.16 -5.75
C LEU A 159 -13.76 0.65 -5.82
N SER A 160 -13.16 0.59 -7.01
CA SER A 160 -11.79 1.05 -7.27
C SER A 160 -11.65 2.55 -6.95
N ALA A 161 -12.57 3.40 -7.40
CA ALA A 161 -12.52 4.83 -7.09
C ALA A 161 -12.58 5.13 -5.59
N ALA A 162 -13.44 4.43 -4.84
CA ALA A 162 -13.58 4.60 -3.40
C ALA A 162 -12.31 4.17 -2.64
N ILE A 163 -11.75 3.00 -2.99
CA ILE A 163 -10.52 2.49 -2.36
C ILE A 163 -9.34 3.41 -2.64
N ARG A 164 -9.18 3.85 -3.89
CA ARG A 164 -8.13 4.79 -4.29
C ARG A 164 -8.25 6.14 -3.57
N LEU A 165 -9.47 6.62 -3.36
CA LEU A 165 -9.71 7.83 -2.56
C LEU A 165 -9.27 7.63 -1.09
N GLY A 166 -9.60 6.49 -0.50
CA GLY A 166 -9.13 6.10 0.84
C GLY A 166 -7.61 6.07 0.95
N CYS A 167 -6.93 5.47 -0.04
CA CYS A 167 -5.46 5.42 -0.09
C CYS A 167 -4.84 6.82 -0.15
N ARG A 168 -5.34 7.71 -1.03
CA ARG A 168 -4.85 9.10 -1.08
C ARG A 168 -5.04 9.84 0.24
N PHE A 169 -6.16 9.60 0.93
CA PHE A 169 -6.42 10.19 2.23
C PHE A 169 -5.44 9.66 3.30
N ALA A 170 -5.20 8.35 3.34
CA ALA A 170 -4.24 7.73 4.25
C ALA A 170 -2.82 8.28 4.02
N ILE A 171 -2.37 8.35 2.76
CA ILE A 171 -1.07 8.92 2.38
C ILE A 171 -0.97 10.39 2.81
N ALA A 172 -2.01 11.20 2.53
CA ALA A 172 -2.01 12.62 2.85
C ALA A 172 -1.99 12.91 4.36
N THR A 173 -2.63 12.05 5.16
CA THR A 173 -2.68 12.18 6.62
C THR A 173 -1.40 11.66 7.28
N ALA A 174 -0.85 10.53 6.83
CA ALA A 174 0.44 10.00 7.32
C ALA A 174 1.62 10.95 7.05
N LYS A 175 1.54 11.77 5.99
CA LYS A 175 2.53 12.84 5.73
C LYS A 175 2.60 13.89 6.84
N ARG A 176 1.52 14.06 7.62
CA ARG A 176 1.38 15.15 8.59
C ARG A 176 1.46 14.70 10.04
N ILE A 177 1.00 13.49 10.35
CA ILE A 177 0.72 13.00 11.71
C ILE A 177 1.47 11.71 11.99
#